data_AF-R7Z951-F1
#
_entry.id   AF-R7Z951-F1
#
_cell.length_a   1.000
_cell.length_b   1.000
_cell.length_c   1.000
_cell.angle_alpha   90.00
_cell.angle_beta   90.00
_cell.angle_gamma   90.00
#
_symmetry.space_group_name_H-M   'P 1'
#
loop_
_entity.id
_entity.type
_entity.pdbx_description
1 polymer ?
#
loop_
_entity_poly.entity_id
_entity_poly.type
_entity_poly.pdbx_seq_one_letter_code
_entity_poly.pdbx_strand_id
1 'polypeptide(L)'
;MSLCDCCVFPLQSVLQQLVGQTVILGTIADAPNVPPLFFLFTIIDVNDFLVTVTDGTTTYEVNISDVTGVGFLLPGPTINLMPPVDSGCECDCRERPIRKLLNTLIGSTVNLLASNGSIAADFNVEQIGLGIVLGTLPISPDTIVRFAISTCKIVAVGQTN
;
A
#
# COMPACT_ATOMS: atom_id res chain seq x y z
N MET A 1 10.20 20.71 -7.21
CA MET A 1 9.97 19.28 -6.89
C MET A 1 10.14 19.12 -5.40
N SER A 2 9.04 19.19 -4.66
CA SER A 2 9.02 19.02 -3.21
C SER A 2 8.97 17.54 -2.84
N LEU A 3 9.40 17.28 -1.62
CA LEU A 3 9.69 16.06 -0.89
C LEU A 3 8.59 14.96 -0.83
N CYS A 4 7.46 15.06 -1.56
CA CYS A 4 6.24 14.31 -1.23
C CYS A 4 5.64 13.40 -2.32
N ASP A 5 6.08 13.43 -3.59
CA ASP A 5 5.20 12.90 -4.65
C ASP A 5 5.48 11.48 -5.14
N CYS A 6 6.64 10.89 -4.84
CA CYS A 6 7.05 9.62 -5.48
C CYS A 6 6.21 8.40 -5.07
N CYS A 7 5.55 8.45 -3.92
CA CYS A 7 4.68 7.36 -3.45
C CYS A 7 3.24 7.79 -3.20
N VAL A 8 3.00 9.08 -2.92
CA VAL A 8 1.64 9.59 -2.68
C VAL A 8 0.83 9.61 -3.97
N PHE A 9 1.40 10.12 -5.06
CA PHE A 9 0.70 10.16 -6.35
C PHE A 9 0.42 8.76 -6.92
N PRO A 10 1.38 7.81 -6.93
CA PRO A 10 1.07 6.44 -7.31
C PRO A 10 0.03 5.77 -6.42
N LEU A 11 0.04 6.01 -5.11
CA LEU A 11 -0.97 5.46 -4.21
C LEU A 11 -2.34 6.06 -4.48
N GLN A 12 -2.44 7.36 -4.76
CA GLN A 12 -3.68 7.98 -5.21
C GLN A 12 -4.22 7.32 -6.49
N SER A 13 -3.35 7.06 -7.46
CA SER A 13 -3.76 6.37 -8.69
C SER A 13 -4.30 4.95 -8.43
N VAL A 14 -3.75 4.23 -7.44
CA VAL A 14 -4.29 2.93 -7.03
C VAL A 14 -5.65 3.10 -6.34
N LEU A 15 -5.78 4.05 -5.41
CA LEU A 15 -7.03 4.30 -4.69
C LEU A 15 -8.16 4.73 -5.62
N GLN A 16 -7.87 5.52 -6.66
CA GLN A 16 -8.85 5.91 -7.69
C GLN A 16 -9.41 4.70 -8.44
N GLN A 17 -8.61 3.64 -8.66
CA GLN A 17 -9.06 2.40 -9.28
C GLN A 17 -9.92 1.54 -8.33
N LEU A 18 -9.92 1.86 -7.03
CA LEU A 18 -10.66 1.16 -5.98
C LEU A 18 -11.92 1.91 -5.52
N VAL A 19 -12.30 3.03 -6.17
CA VAL A 19 -13.55 3.72 -5.85
C VAL A 19 -14.74 2.78 -6.01
N GLY A 20 -15.63 2.77 -5.02
CA GLY A 20 -16.76 1.87 -4.90
C GLY A 20 -16.44 0.48 -4.33
N GLN A 21 -15.16 0.17 -4.05
CA GLN A 21 -14.76 -1.10 -3.46
C GLN A 21 -14.67 -1.02 -1.94
N THR A 22 -14.93 -2.15 -1.28
CA THR A 22 -14.64 -2.34 0.15
C THR A 22 -13.18 -2.73 0.32
N VAL A 23 -12.48 -1.97 1.16
CA VAL A 23 -11.04 -2.06 1.36
C VAL A 23 -10.66 -2.09 2.84
N ILE A 24 -9.43 -2.53 3.10
CA ILE A 24 -8.73 -2.35 4.38
C ILE A 24 -7.69 -1.27 4.14
N LEU A 25 -7.85 -0.10 4.75
CA LEU A 25 -6.91 1.01 4.59
C LEU A 25 -5.97 1.06 5.80
N GLY A 26 -4.68 0.83 5.56
CA GLY A 26 -3.64 0.95 6.58
C GLY A 26 -3.05 2.35 6.59
N THR A 27 -2.81 2.92 7.76
CA THR A 27 -2.26 4.27 7.97
C THR A 27 -1.10 4.26 8.95
N ILE A 28 -0.38 5.38 9.04
CA ILE A 28 0.68 5.57 10.04
C ILE A 28 0.16 5.62 11.49
N ALA A 29 -1.14 5.85 11.68
CA ALA A 29 -1.77 5.91 13.00
C ALA A 29 -2.13 4.52 13.54
N ASP A 30 -2.10 3.48 12.70
CA ASP A 30 -2.40 2.12 13.12
C ASP A 30 -1.32 1.57 14.06
N ALA A 31 -1.76 0.87 15.10
CA ALA A 31 -0.88 0.18 16.03
C ALA A 31 -0.41 -1.18 15.44
N PRO A 32 0.85 -1.58 15.66
CA PRO A 32 1.33 -2.91 15.27
C PRO A 32 0.50 -4.03 15.91
N ASN A 33 0.26 -5.11 15.17
CA ASN A 33 -0.48 -6.30 15.60
C ASN A 33 -1.94 -6.06 16.00
N VAL A 34 -2.52 -4.93 15.61
CA VAL A 34 -3.94 -4.61 15.75
C VAL A 34 -4.54 -4.44 14.36
N PRO A 35 -5.80 -4.85 14.12
CA PRO A 35 -6.48 -4.54 12.86
C PRO A 35 -6.45 -3.03 12.57
N PRO A 36 -6.27 -2.62 11.30
CA PRO A 36 -6.31 -1.22 10.92
C PRO A 36 -7.60 -0.53 11.36
N LEU A 37 -7.52 0.77 11.67
CA LEU A 37 -8.70 1.55 12.06
C LEU A 37 -9.77 1.57 10.97
N PHE A 38 -9.35 1.56 9.71
CA PHE A 38 -10.22 1.52 8.53
C PHE A 38 -10.31 0.08 7.97
N PHE A 39 -10.88 -0.82 8.76
CA PHE A 39 -11.09 -2.21 8.35
C PHE A 39 -12.46 -2.39 7.69
N LEU A 40 -12.47 -2.80 6.41
CA LEU A 40 -13.68 -3.01 5.59
C LEU A 40 -14.52 -1.75 5.36
N PHE A 41 -13.87 -0.66 4.99
CA PHE A 41 -14.52 0.58 4.57
C PHE A 41 -14.71 0.64 3.06
N THR A 42 -15.74 1.32 2.58
CA THR A 42 -15.93 1.58 1.14
C THR A 42 -15.30 2.91 0.75
N ILE A 43 -14.48 2.91 -0.31
CA ILE A 43 -13.97 4.15 -0.90
C ILE A 43 -15.08 4.82 -1.71
N ILE A 44 -15.39 6.07 -1.41
CA ILE A 44 -16.44 6.83 -2.12
C ILE A 44 -15.87 7.86 -3.09
N ASP A 45 -14.71 8.44 -2.79
CA ASP A 45 -14.05 9.40 -3.66
C ASP A 45 -12.55 9.47 -3.39
N VAL A 46 -11.77 9.86 -4.40
CA VAL A 46 -10.32 10.06 -4.30
C VAL A 46 -9.91 11.27 -5.12
N ASN A 47 -9.63 12.38 -4.43
CA ASN A 47 -9.30 13.65 -5.05
C ASN A 47 -8.34 14.46 -4.17
N ASP A 48 -7.50 15.28 -4.81
CA ASP A 48 -6.57 16.21 -4.13
C ASP A 48 -5.78 15.58 -2.97
N PHE A 49 -5.18 14.41 -3.20
CA PHE A 49 -4.42 13.65 -2.20
C PHE A 49 -5.20 13.22 -0.95
N LEU A 50 -6.53 13.26 -1.01
CA LEU A 50 -7.44 12.74 0.00
C LEU A 50 -8.18 11.51 -0.55
N VAL A 51 -8.34 10.50 0.30
CA VAL A 51 -9.27 9.40 0.06
C VAL A 51 -10.42 9.49 1.03
N THR A 52 -11.63 9.48 0.50
CA THR A 52 -12.84 9.53 1.29
C THR A 52 -13.40 8.12 1.44
N VAL A 53 -13.58 7.68 2.68
CA VAL A 53 -14.02 6.33 3.03
C VAL A 53 -15.22 6.35 3.98
N THR A 54 -16.07 5.33 3.90
CA THR A 54 -17.24 5.20 4.77
C THR A 54 -17.49 3.75 5.20
N ASP A 55 -17.99 3.55 6.41
CA ASP A 55 -18.53 2.28 6.91
C ASP A 55 -20.07 2.21 6.78
N GLY A 56 -20.68 3.19 6.12
CA GLY A 56 -22.13 3.37 6.01
C GLY A 56 -22.74 4.18 7.15
N THR A 57 -21.99 4.48 8.21
CA THR A 57 -22.42 5.30 9.35
C THR A 57 -21.62 6.59 9.44
N THR A 58 -20.29 6.49 9.35
CA THR A 58 -19.34 7.59 9.47
C THR A 58 -18.49 7.68 8.22
N THR A 59 -18.26 8.90 7.75
CA THR A 59 -17.38 9.19 6.61
C THR A 59 -16.11 9.87 7.12
N TYR A 60 -14.97 9.44 6.60
CA TYR A 60 -13.66 10.02 6.91
C TYR A 60 -12.95 10.44 5.63
N GLU A 61 -12.26 11.57 5.71
CA GLU A 61 -11.30 12.01 4.69
C GLU A 61 -9.89 11.73 5.23
N VAL A 62 -9.15 10.89 4.54
CA VAL A 62 -7.82 10.43 4.96
C VAL A 62 -6.77 10.98 4.01
N ASN A 63 -5.72 11.58 4.56
CA ASN A 63 -4.60 12.05 3.75
C ASN A 63 -3.80 10.87 3.21
N ILE A 64 -3.64 10.79 1.89
CA ILE A 64 -2.93 9.71 1.21
C ILE A 64 -1.45 9.69 1.61
N SER A 65 -0.86 10.81 2.05
CA SER A 65 0.49 10.85 2.61
C SER A 65 0.65 9.99 3.86
N ASP A 66 -0.43 9.75 4.59
CA ASP A 66 -0.46 9.01 5.85
C ASP A 66 -0.92 7.56 5.66
N VAL A 67 -1.32 7.19 4.44
CA VAL A 67 -1.67 5.81 4.09
C VAL A 67 -0.40 4.99 3.89
N THR A 68 -0.33 3.86 4.57
CA THR A 68 0.74 2.85 4.45
C THR A 68 0.46 1.90 3.30
N GLY A 69 -0.80 1.53 3.10
CA GLY A 69 -1.24 0.68 2.01
C GLY A 69 -2.75 0.46 2.02
N VAL A 70 -3.25 -0.17 0.97
CA VAL A 70 -4.66 -0.52 0.81
C VAL A 70 -4.79 -1.99 0.43
N GLY A 71 -5.61 -2.72 1.18
CA GLY A 71 -5.98 -4.12 0.93
C GLY A 71 -7.38 -4.22 0.36
N PHE A 72 -7.62 -5.15 -0.56
CA PHE A 72 -8.93 -5.42 -1.13
C PHE A 72 -9.14 -6.92 -1.36
N LEU A 73 -10.38 -7.36 -1.20
CA LEU A 73 -10.76 -8.77 -1.25
C LEU A 73 -10.69 -9.33 -2.69
N LEU A 74 -10.30 -10.59 -2.82
CA LEU A 74 -10.32 -11.32 -4.08
C LEU A 74 -11.76 -11.72 -4.47
N PRO A 75 -12.12 -11.77 -5.77
CA PRO A 75 -11.25 -11.62 -6.94
C PRO A 75 -10.77 -10.20 -7.25
N GLY A 76 -11.34 -9.15 -6.63
CA GLY A 76 -10.85 -7.76 -6.69
C GLY A 76 -10.76 -7.16 -8.11
N PRO A 77 -10.61 -5.84 -8.25
CA PRO A 77 -10.28 -5.24 -9.54
C PRO A 77 -8.82 -5.50 -9.92
N THR A 78 -8.53 -5.47 -11.21
CA THR A 78 -7.15 -5.40 -11.72
C THR A 78 -6.60 -4.01 -11.43
N ILE A 79 -5.43 -3.95 -10.78
CA ILE A 79 -4.72 -2.71 -10.49
C ILE A 79 -3.62 -2.51 -11.53
N ASN A 80 -3.66 -1.37 -12.22
CA ASN A 80 -2.58 -0.94 -13.10
C ASN A 80 -1.64 -0.04 -12.30
N LEU A 81 -0.41 -0.49 -12.09
CA LEU A 81 0.63 0.28 -11.41
C LEU A 81 1.30 1.25 -12.39
N MET A 82 1.64 2.43 -11.90
CA MET A 82 2.42 3.39 -12.68
C MET A 82 3.81 2.83 -12.98
N PRO A 83 4.35 3.03 -14.20
CA PRO A 83 5.68 2.57 -14.54
C PRO A 83 6.75 3.30 -13.70
N PRO A 84 7.86 2.63 -13.35
CA PRO A 84 8.94 3.28 -12.63
C PRO A 84 9.52 4.48 -13.40
N VAL A 85 9.84 5.55 -12.68
CA VAL A 85 10.51 6.75 -13.21
C VAL A 85 11.75 7.01 -12.37
N ASP A 86 12.91 7.13 -13.01
CA ASP A 86 14.16 7.53 -12.33
C ASP A 86 14.33 9.05 -12.50
N SER A 87 14.01 9.81 -11.45
CA SER A 87 13.93 11.28 -11.49
C SER A 87 15.15 11.98 -10.86
N GLY A 88 16.05 11.22 -10.21
CA GLY A 88 17.29 11.72 -9.61
C GLY A 88 17.13 12.51 -8.31
N CYS A 89 15.92 12.57 -7.74
CA CYS A 89 15.57 13.43 -6.60
C CYS A 89 15.60 12.70 -5.24
N GLU A 90 15.40 13.42 -4.12
CA GLU A 90 15.45 12.88 -2.75
C GLU A 90 14.49 11.69 -2.51
N CYS A 91 13.34 11.69 -3.17
CA CYS A 91 12.41 10.56 -3.19
C CYS A 91 13.06 9.26 -3.68
N ASP A 92 13.95 9.34 -4.68
CA ASP A 92 14.71 8.20 -5.20
C ASP A 92 15.67 7.61 -4.16
N CYS A 93 16.01 8.29 -3.06
CA CYS A 93 16.88 7.71 -2.04
C CYS A 93 16.13 6.73 -1.12
N ARG A 94 14.81 6.90 -0.96
CA ARG A 94 13.96 6.00 -0.16
C ARG A 94 13.21 5.00 -1.03
N GLU A 95 12.54 5.48 -2.06
CA GLU A 95 11.66 4.70 -2.92
C GLU A 95 12.46 3.71 -3.77
N ARG A 96 13.47 4.20 -4.50
CA ARG A 96 14.17 3.43 -5.55
C ARG A 96 14.91 2.21 -5.00
N PRO A 97 15.66 2.27 -3.87
CA PRO A 97 16.35 1.08 -3.36
C PRO A 97 15.37 -0.03 -2.99
N ILE A 98 14.29 0.30 -2.27
CA ILE A 98 13.25 -0.67 -1.89
C ILE A 98 12.53 -1.22 -3.13
N ARG A 99 12.14 -0.36 -4.07
CA ARG A 99 11.54 -0.79 -5.35
C ARG A 99 12.46 -1.73 -6.13
N LYS A 100 13.74 -1.39 -6.28
CA LYS A 100 14.70 -2.24 -7.00
C LYS A 100 14.90 -3.59 -6.30
N LEU A 101 14.97 -3.59 -4.97
CA LEU A 101 15.03 -4.82 -4.19
C LEU A 101 13.78 -5.68 -4.42
N LEU A 102 12.59 -5.15 -4.19
CA LEU A 102 11.33 -5.89 -4.35
C LEU A 102 11.09 -6.36 -5.79
N ASN A 103 11.57 -5.62 -6.80
CA ASN A 103 11.55 -6.07 -8.19
C ASN A 103 12.32 -7.37 -8.42
N THR A 104 13.39 -7.62 -7.66
CA THR A 104 14.14 -8.89 -7.72
C THR A 104 13.45 -10.03 -6.96
N LEU A 105 12.43 -9.71 -6.16
CA LEU A 105 11.71 -10.64 -5.28
C LEU A 105 10.29 -10.93 -5.77
N ILE A 106 9.95 -10.52 -6.99
CA ILE A 106 8.66 -10.88 -7.62
C ILE A 106 8.54 -12.41 -7.68
N GLY A 107 7.41 -12.94 -7.24
CA GLY A 107 7.13 -14.37 -7.10
C GLY A 107 7.72 -15.01 -5.84
N SER A 108 8.33 -14.22 -4.94
CA SER A 108 8.83 -14.67 -3.65
C SER A 108 7.99 -14.13 -2.49
N THR A 109 8.05 -14.85 -1.37
CA THR A 109 7.45 -14.44 -0.10
C THR A 109 8.46 -13.67 0.76
N VAL A 110 8.05 -12.55 1.32
CA VAL A 110 8.89 -11.65 2.13
C VAL A 110 8.11 -11.12 3.35
N ASN A 111 8.84 -10.59 4.34
CA ASN A 111 8.26 -9.83 5.44
C ASN A 111 8.52 -8.34 5.21
N LEU A 112 7.46 -7.53 5.13
CA LEU A 112 7.60 -6.07 4.97
C LEU A 112 7.39 -5.38 6.30
N LEU A 113 8.43 -4.73 6.81
CA LEU A 113 8.34 -3.90 8.02
C LEU A 113 7.99 -2.47 7.62
N ALA A 114 6.88 -1.95 8.14
CA ALA A 114 6.42 -0.60 7.92
C ALA A 114 6.95 0.38 8.99
N SER A 115 6.95 1.67 8.67
CA SER A 115 7.49 2.73 9.55
C SER A 115 6.75 2.90 10.88
N ASN A 116 5.49 2.47 10.98
CA ASN A 116 4.73 2.44 12.22
C ASN A 116 5.01 1.19 13.09
N GLY A 117 5.90 0.29 12.64
CA GLY A 117 6.26 -0.94 13.32
C GLY A 117 5.38 -2.14 12.93
N SER A 118 4.38 -1.97 12.08
CA SER A 118 3.56 -3.07 11.56
C SER A 118 4.37 -3.96 10.62
N ILE A 119 4.05 -5.26 10.59
CA ILE A 119 4.71 -6.25 9.75
C ILE A 119 3.67 -6.92 8.86
N ALA A 120 3.83 -6.80 7.54
CA ALA A 120 3.13 -7.66 6.59
C ALA A 120 3.94 -8.96 6.45
N ALA A 121 3.62 -9.92 7.32
CA ALA A 121 4.30 -11.21 7.36
C ALA A 121 3.83 -12.13 6.23
N ASP A 122 4.76 -12.84 5.62
CA ASP A 122 4.50 -13.77 4.51
C ASP A 122 3.81 -13.10 3.30
N PHE A 123 4.20 -11.86 3.00
CA PHE A 123 3.73 -11.11 1.84
C PHE A 123 4.31 -11.69 0.55
N ASN A 124 3.45 -12.18 -0.34
CA ASN A 124 3.84 -12.66 -1.66
C ASN A 124 3.88 -11.50 -2.66
N VAL A 125 5.06 -11.21 -3.20
CA VAL A 125 5.26 -10.09 -4.14
C VAL A 125 4.77 -10.48 -5.53
N GLU A 126 3.79 -9.77 -6.08
CA GLU A 126 3.24 -10.05 -7.41
C GLU A 126 3.73 -9.06 -8.46
N GLN A 127 3.72 -7.77 -8.14
CA GLN A 127 4.08 -6.70 -9.05
C GLN A 127 4.70 -5.54 -8.30
N ILE A 128 5.49 -4.75 -9.02
CA ILE A 128 6.11 -3.54 -8.50
C ILE A 128 5.94 -2.43 -9.53
N GLY A 129 5.55 -1.25 -9.07
CA GLY A 129 5.49 -0.04 -9.87
C GLY A 129 6.22 1.10 -9.18
N LEU A 130 6.06 2.32 -9.70
CA LEU A 130 6.56 3.51 -9.02
C LEU A 130 5.89 3.62 -7.64
N GLY A 131 6.68 3.62 -6.57
CA GLY A 131 6.21 3.90 -5.21
C GLY A 131 5.32 2.84 -4.57
N ILE A 132 4.98 1.75 -5.27
CA ILE A 132 3.98 0.76 -4.83
C ILE A 132 4.46 -0.66 -5.11
N VAL A 133 4.35 -1.51 -4.09
CA VAL A 133 4.39 -2.97 -4.24
C VAL A 133 3.00 -3.54 -4.12
N LEU A 134 2.63 -4.40 -5.08
CA LEU A 134 1.36 -5.12 -5.10
C LEU A 134 1.63 -6.60 -4.86
N GLY A 135 0.81 -7.21 -4.02
CA GLY A 135 0.98 -8.60 -3.64
C GLY A 135 -0.17 -9.12 -2.81
N THR A 136 0.00 -10.32 -2.30
CA THR A 136 -1.00 -11.01 -1.48
C THR A 136 -0.47 -11.24 -0.07
N LEU A 137 -1.35 -11.03 0.92
CA LEU A 137 -1.05 -11.15 2.33
C LEU A 137 -2.10 -12.05 3.01
N PRO A 138 -1.70 -13.16 3.66
CA PRO A 138 -2.59 -13.90 4.53
C PRO A 138 -2.87 -13.08 5.79
N ILE A 139 -4.12 -12.67 6.00
CA ILE A 139 -4.55 -11.96 7.23
C ILE A 139 -5.20 -12.91 8.24
N SER A 140 -5.58 -14.11 7.79
CA SER A 140 -6.03 -15.23 8.62
C SER A 140 -5.74 -16.54 7.86
N PRO A 141 -5.82 -17.72 8.50
CA PRO A 141 -5.54 -19.01 7.85
C PRO A 141 -6.36 -19.26 6.57
N ASP A 142 -7.58 -18.72 6.52
CA ASP A 142 -8.52 -18.93 5.41
C ASP A 142 -8.72 -17.68 4.55
N THR A 143 -8.06 -16.56 4.86
CA THR A 143 -8.27 -15.28 4.18
C THR A 143 -6.97 -14.68 3.67
N ILE A 144 -6.86 -14.63 2.35
CA ILE A 144 -5.80 -13.92 1.63
C ILE A 144 -6.40 -12.65 1.05
N VAL A 145 -5.73 -11.52 1.30
CA VAL A 145 -6.12 -10.21 0.79
C VAL A 145 -5.02 -9.70 -0.14
N ARG A 146 -5.42 -9.04 -1.22
CA ARG A 146 -4.47 -8.40 -2.12
C ARG A 146 -4.19 -6.98 -1.63
N PHE A 147 -2.93 -6.63 -1.45
CA PHE A 147 -2.49 -5.37 -0.87
C PHE A 147 -1.59 -4.61 -1.83
N ALA A 148 -1.87 -3.31 -1.97
CA ALA A 148 -0.96 -2.33 -2.55
C ALA A 148 -0.33 -1.52 -1.41
N ILE A 149 0.98 -1.67 -1.20
CA ILE A 149 1.73 -1.05 -0.09
C ILE A 149 2.68 0.00 -0.65
N SER A 150 2.72 1.16 0.01
CA SER A 150 3.65 2.23 -0.32
C SER A 150 5.08 1.84 0.00
N THR A 151 5.97 1.82 -0.99
CA THR A 151 7.39 1.49 -0.79
C THR A 151 8.11 2.53 0.07
N CYS A 152 7.63 3.78 0.09
CA CYS A 152 8.15 4.84 0.96
C CYS A 152 7.83 4.62 2.45
N LYS A 153 6.88 3.73 2.77
CA LYS A 153 6.49 3.41 4.15
C LYS A 153 7.13 2.11 4.64
N ILE A 154 7.83 1.38 3.77
CA ILE A 154 8.60 0.18 4.10
C ILE A 154 9.98 0.60 4.58
N VAL A 155 10.36 0.17 5.78
CA VAL A 155 11.68 0.44 6.38
C VAL A 155 12.64 -0.74 6.24
N ALA A 156 12.13 -1.96 6.11
CA ALA A 156 12.95 -3.15 5.89
C ALA A 156 12.18 -4.26 5.16
N VAL A 157 12.91 -5.08 4.42
CA VAL A 157 12.42 -6.30 3.78
C VAL A 157 13.17 -7.48 4.41
N GLY A 158 12.44 -8.32 5.14
CA GLY A 158 12.94 -9.57 5.71
C GLY A 158 12.71 -10.73 4.74
N GLN A 159 13.70 -11.62 4.62
CA GLN A 159 13.60 -12.84 3.83
C GLN A 159 13.83 -14.03 4.75
N THR A 160 13.03 -15.09 4.60
CA THR A 160 13.28 -16.38 5.22
C THR A 160 14.18 -17.19 4.29
N ASN A 161 15.42 -17.44 4.71
CA ASN A 161 16.36 -18.34 4.03
C ASN A 161 16.06 -19.80 4.34
#